data_AF-A0A7C6XDY9-F1
#
_entry.id   AF-A0A7C6XDY9-F1
#
_cell.length_a   1.000
_cell.length_b   1.000
_cell.length_c   1.000
_cell.angle_alpha   90.00
_cell.angle_beta   90.00
_cell.angle_gamma   90.00
#
_symmetry.space_group_name_H-M   'P 1'
#
loop_
_entity.id
_entity.type
_entity.pdbx_description
1 polymer ?
#
loop_
_entity_poly.entity_id
_entity_poly.type
_entity_poly.pdbx_seq_one_letter_code
_entity_poly.pdbx_strand_id
1 'polypeptide(L)'
;MGTRCHTVALLLALAFSALAPSLARADDQRKDHVYLWGEVKNPGAYPWKKGLTIPEAIRRAGGFTEAAHRSRATLIRGQREITLSADDLTPASERDAIKVERGDVLRIERGALRVEGEVRNPGDYGLEHGTVRQALIAAGGPTPAADLDAVHIARGGKVIRVDARALLTGGSTAQNPTLEPGDVLRVPRSHSRVTIAGEVRRPGSYDLEPGKLERLEDLIAIAGGPTANARVARIELRRATRAGERPQVETINLEDPKQDELQRNPVLQSGDYVVVPAQRRGRSMGINEVYQIGVLILTLVSILMGR
;
A
#
# COMPACT_ATOMS: atom_id res chain seq x y z
N MET A 1 -13.14 -56.91 -10.96
CA MET A 1 -13.90 -55.87 -10.22
C MET A 1 -14.79 -55.13 -11.22
N GLY A 2 -16.00 -55.62 -11.49
CA GLY A 2 -16.77 -55.16 -12.67
C GLY A 2 -18.29 -55.33 -12.59
N THR A 3 -18.87 -55.39 -11.39
CA THR A 3 -20.32 -55.67 -11.22
C THR A 3 -21.05 -54.70 -10.30
N ARG A 4 -20.41 -53.61 -9.83
CA ARG A 4 -21.07 -52.59 -8.99
C ARG A 4 -21.49 -51.31 -9.73
N CYS A 5 -21.21 -51.18 -11.03
CA CYS A 5 -21.55 -49.97 -11.81
C CYS A 5 -22.88 -50.07 -12.57
N HIS A 6 -23.31 -51.27 -12.98
CA HIS A 6 -24.54 -51.42 -13.78
C HIS A 6 -25.84 -51.37 -12.94
N THR A 7 -25.81 -51.81 -11.68
CA THR A 7 -27.02 -51.82 -10.83
C THR A 7 -27.41 -50.43 -10.33
N VAL A 8 -26.44 -49.52 -10.18
CA VAL A 8 -26.71 -48.12 -9.75
C VAL A 8 -27.26 -47.28 -10.90
N ALA A 9 -26.81 -47.53 -12.14
CA ALA A 9 -27.33 -46.85 -13.34
C ALA A 9 -28.80 -47.22 -13.64
N LEU A 10 -29.19 -48.48 -13.39
CA LEU A 10 -30.57 -48.94 -13.63
C LEU A 10 -31.55 -48.45 -12.56
N LEU A 11 -31.11 -48.32 -11.30
CA LEU A 11 -31.91 -47.74 -10.21
C LEU A 11 -32.10 -46.22 -10.34
N LEU A 12 -31.12 -45.50 -10.90
CA LEU A 12 -31.26 -44.06 -11.21
C LEU A 12 -32.15 -43.81 -12.44
N ALA A 13 -32.14 -44.69 -13.44
CA ALA A 13 -32.99 -44.58 -14.62
C ALA A 13 -34.47 -44.86 -14.32
N LEU A 14 -34.77 -45.80 -13.42
CA LEU A 14 -36.15 -46.12 -13.02
C LEU A 14 -36.74 -45.10 -12.04
N ALA A 15 -35.91 -44.42 -11.23
CA ALA A 15 -36.35 -43.30 -10.40
C ALA A 15 -36.72 -42.05 -11.22
N PHE A 16 -36.19 -41.89 -12.44
CA PHE A 16 -36.50 -40.77 -13.33
C PHE A 16 -37.78 -40.99 -14.17
N SER A 17 -38.14 -42.25 -14.45
CA SER A 17 -39.31 -42.58 -15.28
C SER A 17 -40.66 -42.52 -14.55
N ALA A 18 -40.69 -42.61 -13.21
CA ALA A 18 -41.92 -42.60 -12.42
C ALA A 18 -42.34 -41.18 -11.93
N LEU A 19 -41.51 -40.15 -12.16
CA LEU A 19 -41.80 -38.74 -11.84
C LEU A 19 -42.12 -37.87 -13.08
N ALA A 20 -42.17 -38.45 -14.28
CA ALA A 20 -42.35 -37.70 -15.52
C ALA A 20 -43.64 -36.84 -15.58
N PRO A 21 -44.81 -37.25 -15.04
CA PRO A 21 -45.99 -36.38 -15.10
C PRO A 21 -46.01 -35.26 -14.05
N SER A 22 -45.14 -35.29 -13.01
CA SER A 22 -45.02 -34.19 -12.04
C SER A 22 -43.91 -33.18 -12.39
N LEU A 23 -42.86 -33.60 -13.10
CA LEU A 23 -41.81 -32.72 -13.61
C LEU A 23 -42.25 -31.87 -14.81
N ALA A 24 -43.12 -32.39 -15.68
CA ALA A 24 -43.70 -31.59 -16.77
C ALA A 24 -44.56 -30.40 -16.27
N ARG A 25 -45.13 -30.53 -15.06
CA ARG A 25 -45.89 -29.45 -14.40
C ARG A 25 -45.01 -28.46 -13.64
N ALA A 26 -43.79 -28.86 -13.26
CA ALA A 26 -42.78 -28.01 -12.63
C ALA A 26 -41.89 -27.27 -13.66
N ASP A 27 -41.76 -27.79 -14.88
CA ASP A 27 -41.07 -27.13 -15.99
C ASP A 27 -41.88 -25.95 -16.58
N ASP A 28 -43.20 -26.01 -16.49
CA ASP A 28 -44.10 -24.93 -16.92
C ASP A 28 -44.10 -23.72 -15.96
N GLN A 29 -43.77 -23.93 -14.68
CA GLN A 29 -43.68 -22.88 -13.65
C GLN A 29 -42.34 -22.09 -13.70
N ARG A 30 -41.35 -22.54 -14.48
CA ARG A 30 -40.05 -21.84 -14.63
C ARG A 30 -40.05 -20.75 -15.71
N LYS A 31 -41.09 -20.67 -16.55
CA LYS A 31 -41.07 -19.85 -17.78
C LYS A 31 -41.33 -18.36 -17.56
N ASP A 32 -41.83 -17.96 -16.39
CA ASP A 32 -42.19 -16.57 -16.11
C ASP A 32 -41.36 -15.97 -14.96
N HIS A 33 -40.05 -16.20 -14.97
CA HIS A 33 -39.14 -15.61 -14.00
C HIS A 33 -37.96 -14.91 -14.68
N VAL A 34 -37.39 -13.96 -13.94
CA VAL A 34 -36.05 -13.42 -14.18
C VAL A 34 -35.18 -13.80 -12.99
N TYR A 35 -33.91 -14.07 -13.24
CA TYR A 35 -32.98 -14.53 -12.21
C TYR A 35 -32.01 -13.41 -11.89
N LEU A 36 -31.93 -13.02 -10.62
CA LEU A 36 -30.98 -12.02 -10.14
C LEU A 36 -29.92 -12.72 -9.29
N TRP A 37 -28.66 -12.64 -9.72
CA TRP A 37 -27.51 -13.28 -9.08
C TRP A 37 -26.39 -12.28 -8.81
N GLY A 38 -25.55 -12.61 -7.82
CA GLY A 38 -24.42 -11.79 -7.40
C GLY A 38 -24.79 -10.78 -6.32
N GLU A 39 -24.28 -9.55 -6.44
CA GLU A 39 -24.32 -8.51 -5.40
C GLU A 39 -25.66 -7.75 -5.32
N VAL A 40 -26.74 -8.50 -5.06
CA VAL A 40 -28.07 -7.98 -4.68
C VAL A 40 -28.46 -8.48 -3.30
N LYS A 41 -29.27 -7.73 -2.54
CA LYS A 41 -29.58 -8.09 -1.15
C LYS A 41 -30.29 -9.44 -1.03
N ASN A 42 -31.17 -9.76 -1.97
CA ASN A 42 -31.88 -11.02 -2.02
C ASN A 42 -31.67 -11.67 -3.41
N PRO A 43 -30.62 -12.46 -3.63
CA PRO A 43 -30.44 -13.18 -4.88
C PRO A 43 -31.51 -14.26 -5.06
N GLY A 44 -31.98 -14.48 -6.28
CA GLY A 44 -33.00 -15.50 -6.54
C GLY A 44 -33.80 -15.30 -7.81
N ALA A 45 -34.86 -16.10 -7.94
CA ALA A 45 -35.82 -16.01 -9.02
C ALA A 45 -36.96 -15.04 -8.67
N TYR A 46 -37.28 -14.14 -9.59
CA TYR A 46 -38.31 -13.12 -9.43
C TYR A 46 -39.38 -13.27 -10.50
N PRO A 47 -40.68 -13.22 -10.15
CA PRO A 47 -41.75 -13.31 -11.12
C PRO A 47 -41.63 -12.22 -12.19
N TRP A 48 -41.58 -12.65 -13.45
CA TRP A 48 -41.57 -11.79 -14.61
C TRP A 48 -42.99 -11.33 -14.94
N LYS A 49 -43.13 -10.07 -15.36
CA LYS A 49 -44.36 -9.53 -15.94
C LYS A 49 -44.03 -8.69 -17.15
N LYS A 50 -44.97 -8.55 -18.07
CA LYS A 50 -44.81 -7.70 -19.25
C LYS A 50 -44.46 -6.27 -18.82
N GLY A 51 -43.35 -5.74 -19.34
CA GLY A 51 -42.85 -4.41 -19.02
C GLY A 51 -42.00 -4.32 -17.75
N LEU A 52 -41.64 -5.45 -17.12
CA LEU A 52 -40.64 -5.46 -16.05
C LEU A 52 -39.30 -4.91 -16.56
N THR A 53 -38.68 -4.02 -15.80
CA THR A 53 -37.41 -3.38 -16.14
C THR A 53 -36.30 -3.85 -15.21
N ILE A 54 -35.04 -3.66 -15.62
CA ILE A 54 -33.87 -3.98 -14.80
C ILE A 54 -33.90 -3.25 -13.44
N PRO A 55 -34.11 -1.91 -13.38
CA PRO A 55 -34.16 -1.20 -12.10
C PRO A 55 -35.27 -1.71 -11.17
N GLU A 56 -36.44 -2.03 -11.73
CA GLU A 56 -37.56 -2.59 -10.96
C GLU A 56 -37.23 -4.00 -10.43
N ALA A 57 -36.59 -4.84 -11.23
CA ALA A 57 -36.16 -6.16 -10.80
C ALA A 57 -35.14 -6.08 -9.65
N ILE A 58 -34.17 -5.15 -9.74
CA ILE A 58 -33.19 -4.90 -8.68
C ILE A 58 -33.87 -4.41 -7.40
N ARG A 59 -34.84 -3.48 -7.49
CA ARG A 59 -35.62 -3.05 -6.30
C ARG A 59 -36.37 -4.20 -5.65
N ARG A 60 -36.98 -5.09 -6.45
CA ARG A 60 -37.67 -6.29 -5.93
C ARG A 60 -36.72 -7.22 -5.20
N ALA A 61 -35.46 -7.27 -5.60
CA ALA A 61 -34.40 -7.97 -4.88
C ALA A 61 -33.90 -7.25 -3.61
N GLY A 62 -34.52 -6.14 -3.22
CA GLY A 62 -34.08 -5.32 -2.08
C GLY A 62 -32.96 -4.34 -2.41
N GLY A 63 -32.63 -4.19 -3.70
CA GLY A 63 -31.53 -3.36 -4.17
C GLY A 63 -30.18 -4.08 -4.19
N PHE A 64 -29.14 -3.31 -4.49
CA PHE A 64 -27.75 -3.74 -4.47
C PHE A 64 -27.24 -3.99 -3.03
N THR A 65 -26.25 -4.87 -2.87
CA THR A 65 -25.43 -4.91 -1.66
C THR A 65 -24.43 -3.75 -1.66
N GLU A 66 -23.79 -3.47 -0.52
CA GLU A 66 -22.72 -2.46 -0.39
C GLU A 66 -21.41 -2.85 -1.10
N ALA A 67 -21.36 -4.03 -1.72
CA ALA A 67 -20.21 -4.49 -2.48
C ALA A 67 -20.51 -4.55 -3.98
N ALA A 68 -21.68 -4.14 -4.44
CA ALA A 68 -22.10 -4.24 -5.83
C ALA A 68 -21.38 -3.24 -6.74
N HIS A 69 -21.01 -3.67 -7.95
CA HIS A 69 -20.51 -2.80 -9.00
C HIS A 69 -21.70 -2.10 -9.68
N ARG A 70 -22.22 -1.00 -9.11
CA ARG A 70 -23.43 -0.32 -9.63
C ARG A 70 -23.30 0.26 -11.05
N SER A 71 -22.10 0.30 -11.61
CA SER A 71 -21.83 0.76 -12.98
C SER A 71 -21.55 -0.37 -13.99
N ARG A 72 -21.54 -1.63 -13.56
CA ARG A 72 -21.30 -2.78 -14.44
C ARG A 72 -22.06 -4.01 -13.96
N ALA A 73 -22.86 -4.57 -14.85
CA ALA A 73 -23.48 -5.86 -14.65
C ALA A 73 -23.53 -6.60 -15.98
N THR A 74 -23.98 -7.85 -15.92
CA THR A 74 -24.12 -8.67 -17.10
C THR A 74 -25.53 -9.21 -17.18
N LEU A 75 -26.21 -8.95 -18.30
CA LEU A 75 -27.48 -9.54 -18.64
C LEU A 75 -27.25 -10.70 -19.60
N ILE A 76 -27.66 -11.90 -19.18
CA ILE A 76 -27.66 -13.09 -20.02
C ILE A 76 -29.08 -13.30 -20.53
N ARG A 77 -29.25 -13.20 -21.85
CA ARG A 77 -30.52 -13.38 -22.56
C ARG A 77 -30.39 -14.50 -23.58
N GLY A 78 -30.95 -15.67 -23.26
CA GLY A 78 -30.74 -16.88 -24.05
C GLY A 78 -29.25 -17.26 -24.08
N GLN A 79 -28.62 -17.22 -25.26
CA GLN A 79 -27.18 -17.47 -25.44
C GLN A 79 -26.33 -16.18 -25.54
N ARG A 80 -26.94 -15.00 -25.36
CA ARG A 80 -26.24 -13.72 -25.47
C ARG A 80 -25.86 -13.21 -24.09
N GLU A 81 -24.63 -12.74 -23.96
CA GLU A 81 -24.14 -12.01 -22.79
C GLU A 81 -24.02 -10.52 -23.15
N ILE A 82 -24.75 -9.67 -22.43
CA ILE A 82 -24.83 -8.22 -22.67
C ILE A 82 -24.24 -7.53 -21.45
N THR A 83 -23.11 -6.84 -21.63
CA THR A 83 -22.55 -5.99 -20.58
C THR A 83 -23.39 -4.73 -20.44
N LEU A 84 -23.88 -4.49 -19.22
CA LEU A 84 -24.65 -3.32 -18.84
C LEU A 84 -23.74 -2.27 -18.21
N SER A 85 -24.05 -1.01 -18.47
CA SER A 85 -23.40 0.17 -17.92
C SER A 85 -24.20 0.77 -16.75
N ALA A 86 -23.68 1.84 -16.14
CA ALA A 86 -24.39 2.57 -15.08
C ALA A 86 -25.75 3.11 -15.55
N ASP A 87 -25.81 3.62 -16.78
CA ASP A 87 -27.04 4.20 -17.33
C ASP A 87 -28.12 3.13 -17.58
N ASP A 88 -27.71 1.88 -17.82
CA ASP A 88 -28.63 0.76 -18.00
C ASP A 88 -29.21 0.25 -16.65
N LEU A 89 -28.41 0.34 -15.59
CA LEU A 89 -28.75 -0.13 -14.25
C LEU A 89 -29.53 0.90 -13.45
N THR A 90 -29.19 2.17 -13.63
CA THR A 90 -29.82 3.34 -12.99
C THR A 90 -30.11 4.43 -14.03
N PRO A 91 -31.06 4.20 -14.94
CA PRO A 91 -31.39 5.16 -15.99
C PRO A 91 -32.00 6.43 -15.41
N ALA A 92 -31.71 7.58 -16.05
CA ALA A 92 -32.25 8.88 -15.65
C ALA A 92 -33.79 8.96 -15.76
N SER A 93 -34.40 8.09 -16.58
CA SER A 93 -35.84 7.99 -16.79
C SER A 93 -36.24 6.53 -16.92
N GLU A 94 -37.35 6.14 -16.29
CA GLU A 94 -37.89 4.77 -16.43
C GLU A 94 -38.31 4.43 -17.86
N ARG A 95 -38.50 5.43 -18.73
CA ARG A 95 -38.84 5.21 -20.14
C ARG A 95 -37.68 4.61 -20.93
N ASP A 96 -36.46 4.91 -20.52
CA ASP A 96 -35.22 4.45 -21.16
C ASP A 96 -34.71 3.15 -20.55
N ALA A 97 -35.36 2.67 -19.48
CA ALA A 97 -34.97 1.47 -18.78
C ALA A 97 -35.10 0.22 -19.66
N ILE A 98 -34.05 -0.60 -19.68
CA ILE A 98 -34.06 -1.88 -20.37
C ILE A 98 -35.11 -2.79 -19.74
N LYS A 99 -35.99 -3.32 -20.60
CA LYS A 99 -36.98 -4.32 -20.21
C LYS A 99 -36.35 -5.70 -20.18
N VAL A 100 -36.59 -6.42 -19.10
CA VAL A 100 -36.16 -7.81 -18.95
C VAL A 100 -37.16 -8.74 -19.65
N GLU A 101 -36.63 -9.81 -20.23
CA GLU A 101 -37.38 -10.86 -20.88
C GLU A 101 -37.49 -12.09 -19.97
N ARG A 102 -38.38 -13.01 -20.36
CA ARG A 102 -38.55 -14.28 -19.65
C ARG A 102 -37.25 -15.08 -19.69
N GLY A 103 -36.80 -15.55 -18.54
CA GLY A 103 -35.58 -16.34 -18.42
C GLY A 103 -34.29 -15.51 -18.45
N ASP A 104 -34.36 -14.18 -18.48
CA ASP A 104 -33.17 -13.33 -18.35
C ASP A 104 -32.46 -13.61 -17.00
N VAL A 105 -31.13 -13.68 -17.04
CA VAL A 105 -30.29 -13.74 -15.85
C VAL A 105 -29.51 -12.43 -15.74
N LEU A 106 -29.79 -11.66 -14.70
CA LEU A 106 -29.06 -10.47 -14.35
C LEU A 106 -28.01 -10.81 -13.30
N ARG A 107 -26.74 -10.77 -13.71
CA ARG A 107 -25.57 -11.01 -12.87
C ARG A 107 -24.95 -9.68 -12.48
N ILE A 108 -25.12 -9.29 -11.22
CA ILE A 108 -24.50 -8.08 -10.65
C ILE A 108 -23.12 -8.46 -10.11
N GLU A 109 -22.08 -7.85 -10.67
CA GLU A 109 -20.71 -8.11 -10.26
C GLU A 109 -20.36 -7.36 -8.97
N ARG A 110 -19.32 -7.83 -8.29
CA ARG A 110 -18.77 -7.15 -7.11
C ARG A 110 -17.87 -6.01 -7.54
N GLY A 111 -18.15 -4.82 -7.03
CA GLY A 111 -17.31 -3.64 -7.16
C GLY A 111 -16.09 -3.82 -6.26
N ALA A 112 -14.97 -4.19 -6.86
CA ALA A 112 -13.71 -4.30 -6.12
C ALA A 112 -12.95 -2.97 -6.18
N LEU A 113 -12.65 -2.43 -5.01
CA LEU A 113 -11.51 -1.55 -4.80
C LEU A 113 -10.28 -2.44 -4.65
N ARG A 114 -9.24 -2.18 -5.42
CA ARG A 114 -7.96 -2.86 -5.21
C ARG A 114 -7.07 -2.02 -4.30
N VAL A 115 -6.58 -2.59 -3.21
CA VAL A 115 -5.58 -1.97 -2.33
C VAL A 115 -4.25 -2.69 -2.50
N GLU A 116 -3.22 -1.94 -2.91
CA GLU A 116 -1.89 -2.45 -3.22
C GLU A 116 -0.80 -1.69 -2.48
N GLY A 117 0.36 -2.34 -2.30
CA GLY A 117 1.57 -1.75 -1.74
C GLY A 117 1.77 -2.04 -0.26
N GLU A 118 2.30 -1.08 0.49
CA GLU A 118 2.71 -1.19 1.89
C GLU A 118 1.51 -1.11 2.86
N VAL A 119 0.63 -2.09 2.77
CA VAL A 119 -0.45 -2.37 3.71
C VAL A 119 -0.31 -3.77 4.27
N ARG A 120 -0.89 -4.05 5.44
CA ARG A 120 -0.76 -5.38 6.07
C ARG A 120 -1.40 -6.50 5.24
N ASN A 121 -2.58 -6.22 4.69
CA ASN A 121 -3.34 -7.14 3.86
C ASN A 121 -3.63 -6.45 2.52
N PRO A 122 -2.78 -6.61 1.49
CA PRO A 122 -3.11 -6.14 0.15
C PRO A 122 -4.15 -7.07 -0.51
N GLY A 123 -4.97 -6.52 -1.40
CA GLY A 123 -5.98 -7.32 -2.11
C GLY A 123 -7.19 -6.53 -2.61
N ASP A 124 -8.20 -7.26 -3.05
CA ASP A 124 -9.47 -6.72 -3.55
C ASP A 124 -10.51 -6.65 -2.43
N TYR A 125 -11.11 -5.47 -2.27
CA TYR A 125 -12.07 -5.13 -1.23
C TYR A 125 -13.40 -4.72 -1.87
N GLY A 126 -14.48 -5.40 -1.50
CA GLY A 126 -15.83 -5.03 -1.93
C GLY A 126 -16.33 -3.82 -1.17
N LEU A 127 -15.96 -2.62 -1.59
CA LEU A 127 -16.38 -1.34 -1.00
C LEU A 127 -17.04 -0.49 -2.09
N GLU A 128 -18.35 -0.25 -1.97
CA GLU A 128 -19.07 0.58 -2.93
C GLU A 128 -19.02 2.08 -2.62
N HIS A 129 -19.10 2.46 -1.33
CA HIS A 129 -19.04 3.84 -0.85
C HIS A 129 -18.00 4.00 0.26
N GLY A 130 -16.84 3.39 0.03
CA GLY A 130 -15.71 3.44 0.93
C GLY A 130 -14.97 4.77 0.82
N THR A 131 -14.47 5.23 1.95
CA THR A 131 -13.45 6.28 1.96
C THR A 131 -12.06 5.66 1.98
N VAL A 132 -11.02 6.40 1.59
CA VAL A 132 -9.62 5.91 1.67
C VAL A 132 -9.29 5.42 3.09
N ARG A 133 -9.78 6.12 4.11
CA ARG A 133 -9.61 5.68 5.50
C ARG A 133 -10.21 4.30 5.76
N GLN A 134 -11.44 4.04 5.31
CA GLN A 134 -12.08 2.73 5.49
C GLN A 134 -11.35 1.63 4.72
N ALA A 135 -10.88 1.92 3.51
CA ALA A 135 -10.08 0.99 2.72
C ALA A 135 -8.77 0.61 3.42
N LEU A 136 -8.04 1.60 3.94
CA LEU A 136 -6.82 1.36 4.70
C LEU A 136 -7.08 0.53 5.96
N ILE A 137 -8.18 0.80 6.68
CA ILE A 137 -8.58 0.01 7.84
C ILE A 137 -8.93 -1.44 7.43
N ALA A 138 -9.69 -1.63 6.35
CA ALA A 138 -10.03 -2.96 5.83
C ALA A 138 -8.78 -3.75 5.39
N ALA A 139 -7.76 -3.05 4.88
CA ALA A 139 -6.44 -3.59 4.55
C ALA A 139 -5.55 -3.87 5.78
N GLY A 140 -6.07 -3.71 7.01
CA GLY A 140 -5.32 -3.92 8.26
C GLY A 140 -4.38 -2.76 8.62
N GLY A 141 -4.50 -1.62 7.94
CA GLY A 141 -3.66 -0.43 8.09
C GLY A 141 -2.39 -0.48 7.24
N PRO A 142 -1.75 0.69 7.04
CA PRO A 142 -0.43 0.77 6.41
C PRO A 142 0.64 0.09 7.27
N THR A 143 1.68 -0.45 6.62
CA THR A 143 2.88 -0.93 7.31
C THR A 143 3.74 0.25 7.78
N PRO A 144 4.69 0.06 8.72
CA PRO A 144 5.65 1.10 9.08
C PRO A 144 6.50 1.61 7.90
N ALA A 145 6.65 0.80 6.84
CA ALA A 145 7.43 1.15 5.65
C ALA A 145 6.61 1.95 4.62
N ALA A 146 5.32 2.19 4.87
CA ALA A 146 4.45 2.93 3.97
C ALA A 146 4.82 4.42 3.90
N ASP A 147 4.83 4.97 2.69
CA ASP A 147 4.86 6.40 2.46
C ASP A 147 3.44 6.95 2.46
N LEU A 148 3.00 7.42 3.63
CA LEU A 148 1.65 7.97 3.82
C LEU A 148 1.42 9.30 3.08
N ASP A 149 2.48 9.97 2.67
CA ASP A 149 2.43 11.28 2.01
C ASP A 149 2.37 11.12 0.46
N ALA A 150 2.72 9.93 -0.05
CA ALA A 150 2.67 9.58 -1.48
C ALA A 150 1.50 8.64 -1.87
N VAL A 151 0.56 8.38 -0.95
CA VAL A 151 -0.63 7.56 -1.22
C VAL A 151 -1.48 8.21 -2.32
N HIS A 152 -1.98 7.38 -3.23
CA HIS A 152 -2.84 7.87 -4.32
C HIS A 152 -3.85 6.83 -4.78
N ILE A 153 -4.94 7.33 -5.35
CA ILE A 153 -5.95 6.53 -6.05
C ILE A 153 -5.64 6.63 -7.55
N ALA A 154 -5.57 5.48 -8.23
CA ALA A 154 -5.59 5.42 -9.68
C ALA A 154 -7.03 5.14 -10.16
N ARG A 155 -7.62 6.13 -10.84
CA ARG A 155 -9.01 6.09 -11.35
C ARG A 155 -9.03 6.42 -12.83
N GLY A 156 -9.36 5.45 -13.68
CA GLY A 156 -9.48 5.67 -15.13
C GLY A 156 -8.27 6.35 -15.78
N GLY A 157 -7.05 6.01 -15.34
CA GLY A 157 -5.79 6.61 -15.81
C GLY A 157 -5.41 7.94 -15.14
N LYS A 158 -6.25 8.50 -14.27
CA LYS A 158 -5.93 9.68 -13.45
C LYS A 158 -5.35 9.25 -12.10
N VAL A 159 -4.43 10.06 -11.58
CA VAL A 159 -3.82 9.87 -10.26
C VAL A 159 -4.35 10.96 -9.32
N ILE A 160 -5.05 10.55 -8.27
CA ILE A 160 -5.60 11.43 -7.23
C ILE A 160 -4.76 11.24 -5.97
N ARG A 161 -4.00 12.27 -5.58
CA ARG A 161 -3.19 12.22 -4.36
C ARG A 161 -4.07 12.25 -3.12
N VAL A 162 -3.66 11.50 -2.10
CA VAL A 162 -4.35 11.40 -0.81
C VAL A 162 -3.34 11.57 0.31
N ASP A 163 -3.59 12.52 1.20
CA ASP A 163 -2.84 12.66 2.44
C ASP A 163 -3.33 11.61 3.45
N ALA A 164 -2.80 10.40 3.34
CA ALA A 164 -3.22 9.29 4.19
C ALA A 164 -2.79 9.49 5.66
N ARG A 165 -1.72 10.26 5.90
CA ARG A 165 -1.26 10.60 7.25
C ARG A 165 -2.33 11.39 7.98
N ALA A 166 -2.83 12.46 7.38
CA ALA A 166 -3.90 13.28 7.95
C ALA A 166 -5.19 12.48 8.20
N LEU A 167 -5.52 11.54 7.31
CA LEU A 167 -6.72 10.70 7.43
C LEU A 167 -6.68 9.72 8.60
N LEU A 168 -5.50 9.21 8.95
CA LEU A 168 -5.33 8.21 10.02
C LEU A 168 -5.15 8.84 11.40
N THR A 169 -4.61 10.06 11.50
CA THR A 169 -4.40 10.75 12.78
C THR A 169 -5.61 11.55 13.28
N GLY A 170 -6.76 11.44 12.61
CA GLY A 170 -8.00 12.12 13.01
C GLY A 170 -8.11 13.57 12.52
N GLY A 171 -7.33 13.95 11.50
CA GLY A 171 -7.47 15.23 10.81
C GLY A 171 -8.81 15.39 10.09
N SER A 172 -9.08 16.60 9.62
CA SER A 172 -10.36 17.04 9.06
C SER A 172 -10.94 16.05 8.04
N THR A 173 -12.16 15.58 8.30
CA THR A 173 -12.97 14.70 7.43
C THR A 173 -13.20 15.29 6.03
N ALA A 174 -12.93 16.58 5.85
CA ALA A 174 -13.10 17.32 4.60
C ALA A 174 -12.19 16.84 3.45
N GLN A 175 -11.13 16.07 3.73
CA GLN A 175 -10.22 15.54 2.72
C GLN A 175 -10.23 14.01 2.63
N ASN A 176 -11.34 13.35 2.97
CA ASN A 176 -11.45 11.90 2.83
C ASN A 176 -12.12 11.55 1.49
N PRO A 177 -11.35 11.41 0.39
CA PRO A 177 -11.93 11.16 -0.92
C PRO A 177 -12.73 9.86 -0.94
N THR A 178 -13.89 9.93 -1.56
CA THR A 178 -14.75 8.78 -1.82
C THR A 178 -14.13 7.92 -2.92
N LEU A 179 -14.11 6.61 -2.69
CA LEU A 179 -13.66 5.62 -3.64
C LEU A 179 -14.81 5.19 -4.54
N GLU A 180 -14.47 4.86 -5.78
CA GLU A 180 -15.38 4.32 -6.80
C GLU A 180 -15.01 2.87 -7.11
N PRO A 181 -15.98 2.03 -7.52
CA PRO A 181 -15.69 0.69 -8.01
C PRO A 181 -14.66 0.72 -9.15
N GLY A 182 -13.64 -0.15 -9.07
CA GLY A 182 -12.54 -0.20 -10.03
C GLY A 182 -11.36 0.74 -9.72
N ASP A 183 -11.45 1.56 -8.66
CA ASP A 183 -10.30 2.29 -8.15
C ASP A 183 -9.18 1.34 -7.69
N VAL A 184 -7.95 1.79 -7.86
CA VAL A 184 -6.77 1.16 -7.26
C VAL A 184 -6.14 2.13 -6.27
N LEU A 185 -6.26 1.84 -4.98
CA LEU A 185 -5.57 2.55 -3.92
C LEU A 185 -4.15 2.00 -3.80
N ARG A 186 -3.16 2.83 -4.12
CA ARG A 186 -1.74 2.47 -4.01
C ARG A 186 -1.10 3.15 -2.83
N VAL A 187 -0.49 2.34 -1.97
CA VAL A 187 0.28 2.77 -0.81
C VAL A 187 1.75 2.47 -1.10
N PRO A 188 2.52 3.44 -1.64
CA PRO A 188 3.91 3.21 -1.97
C PRO A 188 4.76 2.98 -0.71
N ARG A 189 5.92 2.37 -0.91
CA ARG A 189 6.94 2.27 0.14
C ARG A 189 7.71 3.58 0.26
N SER A 190 8.01 3.98 1.48
CA SER A 190 8.85 5.14 1.75
C SER A 190 10.28 4.84 1.31
N HIS A 191 10.78 5.63 0.38
CA HIS A 191 12.20 5.66 0.01
C HIS A 191 12.96 6.63 0.92
N SER A 192 12.77 6.49 2.22
CA SER A 192 13.52 7.27 3.20
C SER A 192 14.95 6.78 3.19
N ARG A 193 15.92 7.68 3.01
CA ARG A 193 17.33 7.32 2.83
C ARG A 193 18.20 8.09 3.80
N VAL A 194 19.21 7.42 4.32
CA VAL A 194 20.27 8.03 5.12
C VAL A 194 21.60 7.84 4.42
N THR A 195 22.52 8.78 4.63
CA THR A 195 23.85 8.69 4.06
C THR A 195 24.87 8.65 5.18
N ILE A 196 25.84 7.75 5.08
CA ILE A 196 26.97 7.65 6.00
C ILE A 196 28.28 7.80 5.24
N ALA A 197 29.17 8.63 5.78
CA ALA A 197 30.46 8.95 5.19
C ALA A 197 31.59 8.96 6.24
N GLY A 198 32.83 8.91 5.77
CA GLY A 198 34.03 8.93 6.60
C GLY A 198 34.55 7.52 6.91
N GLU A 199 35.03 7.33 8.14
CA GLU A 199 35.74 6.13 8.59
C GLU A 199 34.81 4.95 8.92
N VAL A 200 34.09 4.49 7.90
CA VAL A 200 33.30 3.26 7.91
C VAL A 200 33.73 2.36 6.75
N ARG A 201 33.50 1.05 6.86
CA ARG A 201 33.97 0.11 5.82
C ARG A 201 33.28 0.29 4.47
N ARG A 202 32.00 0.67 4.48
CA ARG A 202 31.16 0.85 3.28
C ARG A 202 30.39 2.18 3.38
N PRO A 203 31.03 3.32 3.10
CA PRO A 203 30.33 4.60 3.02
C PRO A 203 29.34 4.58 1.84
N GLY A 204 28.25 5.32 1.97
CA GLY A 204 27.22 5.37 0.95
C GLY A 204 25.85 5.72 1.52
N SER A 205 24.83 5.59 0.68
CA SER A 205 23.45 5.80 1.08
C SER A 205 22.71 4.49 1.25
N TYR A 206 21.89 4.43 2.30
CA TYR A 206 21.13 3.25 2.70
C TYR A 206 19.67 3.64 2.87
N ASP A 207 18.78 2.78 2.41
CA ASP A 207 17.34 2.99 2.55
C ASP A 207 16.93 2.59 3.98
N LEU A 208 16.31 3.51 4.71
CA LEU A 208 15.74 3.25 6.02
C LEU A 208 14.68 2.15 5.90
N GLU A 209 14.84 1.11 6.71
CA GLU A 209 13.92 -0.01 6.78
C GLU A 209 13.42 -0.13 8.21
N PRO A 210 12.13 0.13 8.47
CA PRO A 210 11.56 -0.04 9.80
C PRO A 210 11.83 -1.45 10.35
N GLY A 211 12.26 -1.52 11.61
CA GLY A 211 12.67 -2.72 12.32
C GLY A 211 14.02 -3.32 11.91
N LYS A 212 14.74 -2.76 10.92
CA LYS A 212 16.07 -3.24 10.50
C LYS A 212 17.15 -2.16 10.47
N LEU A 213 16.79 -0.95 10.04
CA LEU A 213 17.65 0.21 9.95
C LEU A 213 16.82 1.41 10.42
N GLU A 214 16.78 1.59 11.74
CA GLU A 214 16.08 2.71 12.38
C GLU A 214 17.03 3.59 13.17
N ARG A 215 18.15 3.05 13.66
CA ARG A 215 19.06 3.76 14.57
C ARG A 215 20.47 3.91 14.01
N LEU A 216 21.24 4.80 14.62
CA LEU A 216 22.63 5.06 14.24
C LEU A 216 23.51 3.79 14.29
N GLU A 217 23.36 2.97 15.32
CA GLU A 217 24.13 1.72 15.46
C GLU A 217 23.80 0.74 14.31
N ASP A 218 22.52 0.63 13.91
CA ASP A 218 22.10 -0.20 12.77
C ASP A 218 22.78 0.25 11.48
N LEU A 219 22.82 1.57 11.25
CA LEU A 219 23.45 2.15 10.06
C LEU A 219 24.94 1.84 10.00
N ILE A 220 25.63 2.00 11.12
CA ILE A 220 27.06 1.69 11.22
C ILE A 220 27.29 0.19 11.00
N ALA A 221 26.45 -0.67 11.58
CA ALA A 221 26.53 -2.11 11.41
C ALA A 221 26.35 -2.52 9.94
N ILE A 222 25.31 -2.01 9.26
CA ILE A 222 25.04 -2.27 7.83
C ILE A 222 26.17 -1.72 6.95
N ALA A 223 26.74 -0.57 7.31
CA ALA A 223 27.93 0.00 6.66
C ALA A 223 29.22 -0.82 6.92
N GLY A 224 29.13 -1.97 7.59
CA GLY A 224 30.24 -2.89 7.84
C GLY A 224 31.06 -2.57 9.08
N GLY A 225 30.57 -1.67 9.94
CA GLY A 225 31.24 -1.18 11.13
C GLY A 225 32.23 -0.04 10.87
N PRO A 226 32.72 0.59 11.95
CA PRO A 226 33.77 1.59 11.87
C PRO A 226 35.09 0.99 11.38
N THR A 227 35.93 1.78 10.70
CA THR A 227 37.33 1.39 10.41
C THR A 227 38.18 1.49 11.69
N ALA A 228 39.41 0.96 11.63
CA ALA A 228 40.36 1.08 12.75
C ALA A 228 40.79 2.54 13.05
N ASN A 229 40.59 3.46 12.10
CA ASN A 229 40.91 4.88 12.27
C ASN A 229 39.70 5.71 12.68
N ALA A 230 38.52 5.11 12.87
CA ALA A 230 37.30 5.82 13.19
C ALA A 230 37.31 6.40 14.60
N ARG A 231 36.77 7.61 14.76
CA ARG A 231 36.51 8.24 16.05
C ARG A 231 35.02 8.18 16.36
N VAL A 232 34.57 7.05 16.90
CA VAL A 232 33.16 6.80 17.24
C VAL A 232 32.65 7.63 18.43
N ALA A 233 33.54 8.21 19.21
CA ALA A 233 33.21 9.16 20.28
C ALA A 233 32.82 10.58 19.81
N ARG A 234 32.84 10.83 18.49
CA ARG A 234 32.52 12.15 17.91
C ARG A 234 31.89 12.01 16.53
N ILE A 235 30.87 11.18 16.41
CA ILE A 235 30.11 11.04 15.17
C ILE A 235 29.27 12.30 14.96
N GLU A 236 29.23 12.84 13.76
CA GLU A 236 28.40 14.00 13.44
C GLU A 236 27.15 13.53 12.72
N LEU A 237 25.99 13.72 13.34
CA LEU A 237 24.68 13.58 12.68
C LEU A 237 24.25 14.95 12.16
N ARG A 238 24.01 15.05 10.86
CA ARG A 238 23.53 16.27 10.21
C ARG A 238 22.11 16.06 9.72
N ARG A 239 21.18 16.84 10.27
CA ARG A 239 19.75 16.74 9.99
C ARG A 239 19.21 18.06 9.46
N ALA A 240 18.52 18.02 8.32
CA ALA A 240 17.85 19.19 7.78
C ALA A 240 16.50 19.39 8.48
N THR A 241 16.36 20.47 9.23
CA THR A 241 15.10 20.85 9.91
C THR A 241 14.08 21.43 8.95
N ARG A 242 14.53 22.13 7.90
CA ARG A 242 13.71 22.73 6.86
C ARG A 242 14.48 22.89 5.56
N ALA A 243 13.77 22.85 4.43
CA ALA A 243 14.37 23.12 3.11
C ALA A 243 14.98 24.53 3.07
N GLY A 244 16.29 24.60 2.82
CA GLY A 244 17.05 25.86 2.72
C GLY A 244 17.72 26.33 4.01
N GLU A 245 17.49 25.67 5.16
CA GLU A 245 18.18 25.98 6.41
C GLU A 245 19.53 25.23 6.52
N ARG A 246 20.45 25.76 7.33
CA ARG A 246 21.68 25.04 7.66
C ARG A 246 21.30 23.79 8.46
N PRO A 247 21.81 22.60 8.11
CA PRO A 247 21.48 21.39 8.84
C PRO A 247 21.95 21.52 10.29
N GLN A 248 21.10 21.08 11.22
CA GLN A 248 21.49 20.93 12.61
C GLN A 248 22.57 19.85 12.68
N VAL A 249 23.70 20.17 13.30
CA VAL A 249 24.80 19.23 13.50
C VAL A 249 24.81 18.82 14.96
N GLU A 250 24.54 17.55 15.19
CA GLU A 250 24.61 16.91 16.51
C GLU A 250 25.87 16.05 16.59
N THR A 251 26.59 16.14 17.71
CA THR A 251 27.76 15.29 17.96
C THR A 251 27.37 14.17 18.90
N ILE A 252 27.53 12.93 18.44
CA ILE A 252 27.13 11.72 19.14
C ILE A 252 28.38 10.97 19.57
N ASN A 253 28.39 10.53 20.82
CA ASN A 253 29.43 9.67 21.36
C ASN A 253 28.86 8.27 21.62
N LEU A 254 29.14 7.32 20.72
CA LEU A 254 28.65 5.95 20.86
C LEU A 254 29.25 5.18 22.04
N GLU A 255 30.34 5.67 22.63
CA GLU A 255 31.09 4.99 23.68
C GLU A 255 30.78 5.54 25.08
N ASP A 256 29.97 6.59 25.23
CA ASP A 256 29.67 7.16 26.55
C ASP A 256 28.61 6.33 27.29
N PRO A 257 28.97 5.58 28.35
CA PRO A 257 28.01 4.78 29.10
C PRO A 257 27.09 5.63 29.99
N LYS A 258 27.35 6.93 30.13
CA LYS A 258 26.57 7.86 30.96
C LYS A 258 25.50 8.61 30.17
N GLN A 259 25.55 8.59 28.85
CA GLN A 259 24.52 9.20 28.01
C GLN A 259 23.28 8.30 27.93
N ASP A 260 22.11 8.92 27.87
CA ASP A 260 20.86 8.23 27.63
C ASP A 260 20.90 7.46 26.30
N GLU A 261 20.25 6.30 26.24
CA GLU A 261 20.30 5.40 25.08
C GLU A 261 19.77 6.09 23.81
N LEU A 262 18.77 6.97 23.96
CA LEU A 262 18.22 7.73 22.85
C LEU A 262 19.17 8.82 22.32
N GLN A 263 20.08 9.34 23.17
CA GLN A 263 21.10 10.32 22.78
C GLN A 263 22.34 9.64 22.20
N ARG A 264 22.69 8.46 22.74
CA ARG A 264 23.80 7.65 22.25
C ARG A 264 23.50 6.99 20.91
N ASN A 265 22.26 6.52 20.74
CA ASN A 265 21.81 5.78 19.56
C ASN A 265 20.49 6.35 19.02
N PRO A 266 20.52 7.58 18.45
CA PRO A 266 19.31 8.26 18.02
C PRO A 266 18.63 7.54 16.86
N VAL A 267 17.31 7.71 16.79
CA VAL A 267 16.49 7.28 15.65
C VAL A 267 16.81 8.18 14.46
N LEU A 268 17.15 7.54 13.36
CA LEU A 268 17.48 8.16 12.10
C LEU A 268 16.21 8.61 11.37
N GLN A 269 16.34 9.71 10.64
CA GLN A 269 15.29 10.30 9.84
C GLN A 269 15.70 10.32 8.37
N SER A 270 14.70 10.36 7.50
CA SER A 270 14.94 10.51 6.06
C SER A 270 15.77 11.77 5.80
N GLY A 271 16.84 11.62 5.01
CA GLY A 271 17.75 12.70 4.65
C GLY A 271 18.88 12.93 5.66
N ASP A 272 18.95 12.19 6.77
CA ASP A 272 20.07 12.30 7.71
C ASP A 272 21.41 11.98 7.02
N TYR A 273 22.43 12.78 7.34
CA TYR A 273 23.79 12.63 6.85
C TYR A 273 24.74 12.44 8.04
N VAL A 274 25.25 11.22 8.18
CA VAL A 274 26.13 10.80 9.28
C VAL A 274 27.58 10.84 8.82
N VAL A 275 28.44 11.49 9.59
CA VAL A 275 29.89 11.52 9.36
C VAL A 275 30.61 10.86 10.52
N VAL A 276 31.37 9.81 10.22
CA VAL A 276 32.29 9.18 11.17
C VAL A 276 33.69 9.75 10.92
N PRO A 277 34.20 10.67 11.76
CA PRO A 277 35.50 11.29 11.50
C PRO A 277 36.65 10.33 11.81
N ALA A 278 37.81 10.61 11.21
CA ALA A 278 39.05 9.94 11.57
C ALA A 278 39.59 10.42 12.91
N GLN A 279 40.27 9.51 13.61
CA GLN A 279 41.05 9.81 14.80
C GLN A 279 42.17 10.77 14.40
N ARG A 280 42.12 12.02 14.89
CA ARG A 280 43.21 12.95 14.68
C ARG A 280 44.46 12.38 15.33
N ARG A 281 45.36 11.77 14.55
CA ARG A 281 46.76 11.62 14.94
C ARG A 281 47.31 13.04 15.07
N GLY A 282 47.55 13.48 16.30
CA GLY A 282 48.33 14.68 16.52
C GLY A 282 49.64 14.53 15.76
N ARG A 283 49.96 15.47 14.87
CA ARG A 283 51.35 15.66 14.46
C ARG A 283 52.09 16.10 15.72
N SER A 284 52.68 15.17 16.46
CA SER A 284 53.79 15.51 17.34
C SER A 284 54.94 15.90 16.43
N MET A 285 55.23 17.19 16.34
CA MET A 285 56.45 17.68 15.69
C MET A 285 57.62 16.96 16.36
N GLY A 286 58.37 16.17 15.59
CA GLY A 286 59.46 15.39 16.16
C GLY A 286 60.48 16.34 16.78
N ILE A 287 61.11 15.94 17.89
CA ILE A 287 62.17 16.73 18.54
C ILE A 287 63.22 17.18 17.49
N ASN A 288 63.49 16.35 16.47
CA ASN A 288 64.40 16.65 15.37
C ASN A 288 63.97 17.83 14.47
N GLU A 289 62.67 18.07 14.27
CA GLU A 289 62.16 19.24 13.52
C GLU A 289 62.25 20.52 14.34
N VAL A 290 62.05 20.44 15.66
CA VAL A 290 62.28 21.56 16.59
C VAL A 290 63.76 21.94 16.62
N TYR A 291 64.67 20.95 16.60
CA TYR A 291 66.10 21.20 16.49
C TYR A 291 66.49 21.86 15.14
N GLN A 292 65.90 21.40 14.03
CA GLN A 292 66.15 22.01 12.71
C GLN A 292 65.71 23.49 12.67
N ILE A 293 64.56 23.82 13.24
CA ILE A 293 64.08 25.21 13.33
C ILE A 293 64.99 26.03 14.27
N GLY A 294 65.40 25.46 15.40
CA GLY A 294 66.30 26.13 16.34
C GLY A 294 67.67 26.46 15.74
N VAL A 295 68.27 25.53 14.99
CA VAL A 295 69.56 25.75 14.31
C VAL A 295 69.42 26.82 13.22
N LEU A 296 68.34 26.79 12.42
CA LEU A 296 68.09 27.81 11.40
C LEU A 296 67.97 29.22 11.99
N ILE A 297 67.27 29.38 13.12
CA ILE A 297 67.14 30.66 13.82
C ILE A 297 68.50 31.12 14.36
N LEU A 298 69.27 30.23 14.99
CA LEU A 298 70.61 30.58 15.51
C LEU A 298 71.55 31.02 14.39
N THR A 299 71.53 30.32 13.26
CA THR A 299 72.36 30.65 12.08
C THR A 299 71.96 32.01 11.52
N LEU A 300 70.66 32.30 11.46
CA LEU A 300 70.15 33.59 11.00
C LEU A 300 70.54 34.74 11.95
N VAL A 301 70.51 34.53 13.27
CA VAL A 301 70.95 35.51 14.28
C VAL A 301 72.47 35.76 14.17
N SER A 302 73.29 34.71 13.98
CA SER A 302 74.73 34.88 13.78
C SER A 302 75.06 35.66 12.50
N ILE A 303 74.29 35.45 11.41
CA ILE A 303 74.45 36.22 10.16
C ILE A 303 74.02 37.68 10.37
N LEU A 304 72.97 37.93 11.16
CA LEU A 304 72.47 39.28 11.41
C LEU A 304 73.34 40.09 12.39
N MET A 305 74.00 39.43 13.34
CA MET A 305 74.86 40.07 14.35
C MET A 305 76.35 40.11 13.96
N GLY A 306 76.70 39.56 12.79
CA GLY A 306 78.08 39.49 12.29
C GLY A 306 78.36 40.37 11.08
N ARG A 307 78.25 41.71 11.23
CA ARG A 307 78.99 42.75 10.49
C ARG A 307 79.11 44.00 11.34
#